data_AF-A0A060TF68-F1
#
_entry.id   AF-A0A060TF68-F1
#
_cell.length_a   1.000
_cell.length_b   1.000
_cell.length_c   1.000
_cell.angle_alpha   90.00
_cell.angle_beta   90.00
_cell.angle_gamma   90.00
#
_symmetry.space_group_name_H-M   'P 1'
#
loop_
_entity.id
_entity.type
_entity.pdbx_description
1 polymer ?
#
loop_
_entity_poly.entity_id
_entity_poly.type
_entity_poly.pdbx_seq_one_letter_code
_entity_poly.pdbx_strand_id
1 'polypeptide(L)'
;MPVLDSLPYLDPEPLGDDVRRARKLIQSEAALSEAPHPSLQPVAESFLTAALEEEVNKKAEGHTLDAIDLSRYTDIFDEDGNIDLNKGKVALAYARSRVENLSLQAQYGKNQWLISNDQLEQTLKRLELELENSNQELEQINNDRQKNQLDSKTTLEYLQTRWQEGVRNVIEVNVACLKLEQQLRSTYDA
;
A
#
# COMPACT_ATOMS: atom_id res chain seq x y z
N MET A 1 -1.51 -23.36 11.22
CA MET A 1 -2.41 -22.37 11.85
C MET A 1 -3.84 -22.70 11.44
N PRO A 2 -4.83 -22.59 12.34
CA PRO A 2 -6.22 -22.57 11.89
C PRO A 2 -6.36 -21.42 10.90
N VAL A 3 -6.90 -21.72 9.72
CA VAL A 3 -7.23 -20.69 8.72
C VAL A 3 -8.30 -19.83 9.37
N LEU A 4 -7.98 -18.55 9.63
CA LEU A 4 -8.98 -17.57 10.05
C LEU A 4 -9.97 -17.46 8.89
N ASP A 5 -11.19 -17.96 9.11
CA ASP A 5 -12.20 -18.03 8.07
C ASP A 5 -12.90 -16.67 7.95
N SER A 6 -12.57 -15.93 6.90
CA SER A 6 -13.33 -14.79 6.45
C SER A 6 -13.80 -15.11 5.03
N LEU A 7 -15.10 -15.05 4.78
CA LEU A 7 -15.71 -15.50 3.52
C LEU A 7 -16.30 -14.34 2.71
N PRO A 8 -15.50 -13.44 2.09
CA PRO A 8 -16.01 -12.27 1.36
C PRO A 8 -17.04 -12.55 0.26
N TYR A 9 -17.03 -13.75 -0.36
CA TYR A 9 -18.00 -14.10 -1.40
C TYR A 9 -19.32 -14.64 -0.86
N LEU A 10 -19.34 -15.07 0.41
CA LEU A 10 -20.54 -15.59 1.07
C LEU A 10 -21.15 -14.56 2.01
N ASP A 11 -20.31 -13.87 2.77
CA ASP A 11 -20.72 -12.89 3.76
C ASP A 11 -21.11 -11.57 3.08
N PRO A 12 -22.24 -10.96 3.45
CA PRO A 12 -22.60 -9.63 2.96
C PRO A 12 -21.56 -8.61 3.43
N GLU A 13 -21.33 -7.58 2.62
CA GLU A 13 -20.44 -6.49 3.00
C GLU A 13 -20.95 -5.85 4.32
N PRO A 14 -20.08 -5.74 5.35
CA PRO A 14 -20.52 -5.25 6.65
C PRO A 14 -20.99 -3.80 6.55
N LEU A 15 -22.10 -3.49 7.22
CA LEU A 15 -22.62 -2.11 7.24
C LEU A 15 -21.63 -1.19 7.97
N GLY A 16 -21.61 0.10 7.61
CA GLY A 16 -20.70 1.08 8.22
C GLY A 16 -20.76 1.13 9.76
N ASP A 17 -21.92 0.84 10.36
CA ASP A 17 -22.08 0.72 11.81
C ASP A 17 -21.29 -0.46 12.40
N ASP A 18 -21.30 -1.61 11.74
CA ASP A 18 -20.57 -2.81 12.15
C ASP A 18 -19.07 -2.57 12.07
N VAL A 19 -18.62 -1.92 11.00
CA VAL A 19 -17.22 -1.52 10.81
C VAL A 19 -16.78 -0.55 11.91
N ARG A 20 -17.62 0.42 12.29
CA ARG A 20 -17.33 1.34 13.40
C ARG A 20 -17.19 0.60 14.73
N ARG A 21 -18.11 -0.33 15.02
CA ARG A 21 -18.07 -1.14 16.25
C ARG A 21 -16.81 -2.01 16.29
N ALA A 22 -16.49 -2.71 15.20
CA ALA A 22 -15.30 -3.53 15.07
C ALA A 22 -14.02 -2.70 15.28
N ARG A 23 -13.90 -1.54 14.62
CA ARG A 23 -12.76 -0.62 14.80
C ARG A 23 -12.60 -0.15 16.23
N LYS A 24 -13.70 0.17 16.93
CA LYS A 24 -13.66 0.58 18.33
C LYS A 24 -13.10 -0.53 19.23
N LEU A 25 -13.51 -1.79 19.01
CA LEU A 25 -13.00 -2.94 19.74
C LEU A 25 -11.51 -3.19 19.43
N ILE A 26 -11.11 -3.12 18.16
CA ILE A 26 -9.70 -3.24 17.77
C ILE A 26 -8.86 -2.16 18.46
N GLN A 27 -9.36 -0.93 18.52
CA GLN A 27 -8.64 0.18 19.15
C GLN A 27 -8.52 -0.01 20.66
N SER A 28 -9.54 -0.53 21.35
CA SER A 28 -9.45 -0.82 22.78
C SER A 28 -8.44 -1.93 23.09
N GLU A 29 -8.37 -2.96 22.24
CA GLU A 29 -7.38 -4.04 22.39
C GLU A 29 -5.97 -3.57 22.01
N ALA A 30 -5.83 -2.76 20.96
CA ALA A 30 -4.55 -2.19 20.57
C ALA A 30 -3.98 -1.26 21.64
N ALA A 31 -4.83 -0.51 22.36
CA ALA A 31 -4.41 0.32 23.49
C ALA A 31 -3.83 -0.48 24.67
N LEU A 32 -4.17 -1.78 24.78
CA LEU A 32 -3.58 -2.67 25.79
C LEU A 32 -2.17 -3.16 25.40
N SER A 33 -1.79 -3.02 24.13
CA SER A 33 -0.51 -3.45 23.59
C SER A 33 0.32 -2.26 23.12
N GLU A 34 1.10 -1.67 24.02
CA GLU A 34 2.00 -0.54 23.70
C GLU A 34 3.25 -0.95 22.91
N ALA A 35 3.59 -2.24 22.88
CA ALA A 35 4.79 -2.72 22.20
C ALA A 35 4.58 -2.87 20.69
N PRO A 36 5.50 -2.37 19.84
CA PRO A 36 5.49 -2.67 18.40
C PRO A 36 5.55 -4.18 18.18
N HIS A 37 4.82 -4.67 17.18
CA HIS A 37 4.76 -6.10 16.87
C HIS A 37 6.18 -6.64 16.59
N PRO A 38 6.56 -7.83 17.11
CA PRO A 38 7.92 -8.37 17.01
C PRO A 38 8.41 -8.65 15.57
N SER A 39 7.51 -8.66 14.58
CA SER A 39 7.88 -8.76 13.16
C SER A 39 8.17 -7.40 12.50
N LEU A 40 7.92 -6.29 13.20
CA LEU A 40 8.33 -4.99 12.71
C LEU A 40 9.85 -4.93 12.80
N GLN A 41 10.49 -4.63 11.67
CA GLN A 41 11.90 -4.35 11.68
C GLN A 41 12.15 -3.16 12.62
N PRO A 42 13.23 -3.19 13.42
CA PRO A 42 13.60 -2.03 14.22
C PRO A 42 13.75 -0.83 13.28
N VAL A 43 13.39 0.35 13.77
CA VAL A 43 13.50 1.59 12.99
C VAL A 43 14.94 1.69 12.49
N ALA A 44 15.09 1.68 11.17
CA ALA A 44 16.40 1.76 10.55
C ALA A 44 17.04 3.09 10.97
N GLU A 45 18.25 3.02 11.51
CA GLU A 45 19.06 4.21 11.73
C GLU A 45 19.27 4.91 10.38
N SER A 46 19.35 6.24 10.42
CA SER A 46 19.62 7.05 9.25
C SER A 46 20.93 6.60 8.61
N PHE A 47 20.88 6.33 7.31
CA PHE A 47 22.09 6.05 6.50
C PHE A 47 22.98 7.30 6.34
N LEU A 48 22.46 8.47 6.69
CA LEU A 48 23.13 9.74 6.51
C LEU A 48 24.29 9.86 7.50
N THR A 49 25.38 10.46 7.02
CA THR A 49 26.44 10.90 7.91
C THR A 49 25.94 12.08 8.75
N ALA A 50 26.47 12.28 9.96
CA ALA A 50 26.04 13.36 10.86
C ALA A 50 25.96 14.74 10.19
N ALA A 51 26.93 15.07 9.32
CA ALA A 51 26.92 16.33 8.56
C ALA A 51 25.74 16.47 7.57
N LEU A 52 25.31 15.36 6.96
CA LEU A 52 24.15 15.35 6.05
C LEU A 52 22.83 15.43 6.83
N GLU A 53 22.77 14.84 8.02
CA GLU A 53 21.60 14.96 8.90
C GLU A 53 21.38 16.39 9.35
N GLU A 54 22.45 17.11 9.70
CA GLU A 54 22.37 18.54 10.03
C GLU A 54 21.79 19.36 8.87
N GLU A 55 22.20 19.09 7.62
CA GLU A 55 21.66 19.78 6.46
C GLU A 55 20.20 19.43 6.17
N VAL A 56 19.79 18.17 6.39
CA VAL A 56 18.38 17.75 6.28
C VAL A 56 17.53 18.45 7.36
N ASN A 57 18.04 18.56 8.59
CA ASN A 57 17.36 19.25 9.67
C ASN A 57 17.22 20.76 9.38
N LYS A 58 18.28 21.41 8.90
CA LYS A 58 18.22 22.82 8.47
C LYS A 58 17.18 23.04 7.36
N LYS A 59 17.09 22.12 6.40
CA LYS A 59 16.05 22.19 5.36
C LYS A 59 14.64 21.99 5.95
N ALA A 60 14.48 21.09 6.92
CA ALA A 60 13.21 20.89 7.62
C ALA A 60 12.77 22.14 8.40
N GLU A 61 13.72 22.89 8.94
CA GLU A 61 13.52 24.21 9.56
C GLU A 61 13.22 25.32 8.55
N GLY A 62 13.26 25.02 7.25
CA GLY A 62 12.93 25.94 6.17
C GLY A 62 14.10 26.77 5.65
N HIS A 63 15.34 26.46 6.04
CA HIS A 63 16.52 27.12 5.48
C HIS A 63 16.70 26.73 4.00
N THR A 64 16.87 27.74 3.14
CA THR A 64 17.20 27.54 1.72
C THR A 64 18.70 27.36 1.56
N LEU A 65 19.11 26.27 0.90
CA LEU A 65 20.52 26.02 0.55
C LEU A 65 20.97 26.99 -0.55
N ASP A 66 21.91 27.89 -0.22
CA ASP A 66 22.64 28.71 -1.19
C ASP A 66 23.94 27.98 -1.61
N ALA A 67 23.77 26.79 -2.21
CA ALA A 67 24.89 25.88 -2.44
C ALA A 67 25.72 26.25 -3.70
N ILE A 68 25.10 26.89 -4.69
CA ILE A 68 25.73 27.18 -5.97
C ILE A 68 25.30 28.56 -6.44
N ASP A 69 26.25 29.48 -6.41
CA ASP A 69 26.10 30.80 -7.00
C ASP A 69 26.20 30.72 -8.54
N LEU A 70 25.06 30.87 -9.20
CA LEU A 70 24.95 30.89 -10.66
C LEU A 70 25.36 32.24 -11.27
N SER A 71 25.37 33.33 -10.49
CA SER A 71 25.69 34.68 -10.98
C SER A 71 27.15 34.77 -11.45
N ARG A 72 28.04 33.98 -10.83
CA ARG A 72 29.45 33.82 -11.21
C ARG A 72 29.68 33.49 -12.68
N TYR A 73 28.74 32.79 -13.32
CA TYR A 73 28.87 32.34 -14.71
C TYR A 73 28.04 33.16 -15.70
N THR A 74 27.14 34.01 -15.21
CA THR A 74 26.33 34.93 -16.05
C THR A 74 26.93 36.33 -16.10
N ASP A 75 27.56 36.78 -15.03
CA ASP A 75 28.01 38.17 -14.87
C ASP A 75 29.53 38.26 -15.08
N ILE A 76 29.91 38.80 -16.24
CA ILE A 76 31.31 38.93 -16.66
C ILE A 76 31.90 40.30 -16.23
N PHE A 77 31.04 41.19 -15.74
CA PHE A 77 31.40 42.54 -15.34
C PHE A 77 31.68 42.64 -13.83
N ASP A 78 32.58 43.54 -13.46
CA ASP A 78 32.84 43.96 -12.09
C ASP A 78 31.89 45.09 -11.67
N GLU A 79 31.89 45.44 -10.38
CA GLU A 79 31.02 46.48 -9.79
C GLU A 79 31.16 47.85 -10.49
N ASP A 80 32.33 48.11 -11.08
CA ASP A 80 32.64 49.33 -11.85
C ASP A 80 32.22 49.26 -13.33
N GLY A 81 31.57 48.17 -13.76
CA GLY A 81 31.15 47.94 -15.16
C GLY A 81 32.27 47.52 -16.11
N ASN A 82 33.48 47.27 -15.59
CA ASN A 82 34.62 46.75 -16.36
C ASN A 82 34.55 45.22 -16.48
N ILE A 83 35.17 44.65 -17.51
CA ILE A 83 35.24 43.19 -17.67
C ILE A 83 36.25 42.62 -16.66
N ASP A 84 35.80 41.72 -15.78
CA ASP A 84 36.70 40.92 -14.96
C ASP A 84 37.42 39.93 -15.87
N LEU A 85 38.74 40.06 -15.98
CA LEU A 85 39.56 39.20 -16.83
C LEU A 85 39.45 37.72 -16.41
N ASN A 86 39.28 37.42 -15.13
CA ASN A 86 39.19 36.04 -14.65
C ASN A 86 37.82 35.43 -14.99
N LYS A 87 36.72 36.14 -14.73
CA LYS A 87 35.37 35.70 -15.13
C LYS A 87 35.25 35.58 -16.65
N GLY A 88 35.84 36.51 -17.41
CA GLY A 88 35.88 36.48 -18.87
C GLY A 88 36.63 35.26 -19.41
N LYS A 89 37.79 34.90 -18.84
CA LYS A 89 38.53 33.67 -19.20
C LYS A 89 37.73 32.40 -18.93
N VAL A 90 37.05 32.34 -17.78
CA VAL A 90 36.20 31.22 -17.40
C VAL A 90 35.02 31.10 -18.36
N ALA A 91 34.31 32.19 -18.64
CA ALA A 91 33.19 32.22 -19.59
C ALA A 91 33.62 31.78 -21.00
N LEU A 92 34.79 32.22 -21.47
CA LEU A 92 35.35 31.78 -22.75
C LEU A 92 35.63 30.27 -22.77
N ALA A 93 36.22 29.73 -21.71
CA ALA A 93 36.49 28.30 -21.60
C ALA A 93 35.19 27.47 -21.65
N TYR A 94 34.15 27.88 -20.93
CA TYR A 94 32.83 27.25 -20.97
C TYR A 94 32.17 27.37 -22.35
N ALA A 95 32.25 28.55 -22.99
CA ALA A 95 31.71 28.75 -24.33
C ALA A 95 32.38 27.81 -25.35
N ARG A 96 33.71 27.65 -25.25
CA ARG A 96 34.46 26.71 -26.10
C ARG A 96 34.04 25.26 -25.87
N SER A 97 33.96 24.82 -24.61
CA SER A 97 33.48 23.48 -24.26
C SER A 97 32.04 23.25 -24.72
N ARG A 98 31.18 24.26 -24.62
CA ARG A 98 29.80 24.19 -25.11
C ARG A 98 29.72 23.99 -26.62
N VAL A 99 30.56 24.68 -27.40
CA VAL A 99 30.60 24.49 -28.87
C VAL A 99 31.02 23.06 -29.21
N GLU A 100 32.03 22.51 -28.53
CA GLU A 100 32.46 21.13 -28.71
C GLU A 100 31.33 20.15 -28.35
N ASN A 101 30.68 20.33 -27.19
CA ASN A 101 29.57 19.50 -26.76
C ASN A 101 28.37 19.56 -27.72
N LEU A 102 28.03 20.75 -28.23
CA LEU A 102 26.96 20.92 -29.22
C LEU A 102 27.31 20.25 -30.55
N SER A 103 28.57 20.25 -30.95
CA SER A 103 29.02 19.56 -32.16
C SER A 103 28.87 18.04 -32.03
N LEU A 104 29.24 17.48 -30.87
CA LEU A 104 29.05 16.06 -30.55
C LEU A 104 27.57 15.71 -30.45
N GLN A 105 26.76 16.58 -29.83
CA GLN A 105 25.32 16.38 -29.71
C GLN A 105 24.63 16.41 -31.09
N ALA A 106 25.03 17.32 -31.99
CA ALA A 106 24.51 17.35 -33.35
C ALA A 106 24.86 16.08 -34.14
N GLN A 107 26.05 15.52 -33.90
CA GLN A 107 26.52 14.32 -34.60
C GLN A 107 25.88 13.02 -34.06
N TYR A 108 25.77 12.86 -32.74
CA TYR A 108 25.37 11.60 -32.11
C TYR A 108 24.03 11.64 -31.37
N GLY A 109 23.51 12.82 -31.05
CA GLY A 109 22.35 12.99 -30.17
C GLY A 109 21.10 12.30 -30.70
N LYS A 110 20.82 12.40 -32.01
CA LYS A 110 19.67 11.72 -32.62
C LYS A 110 19.76 10.20 -32.47
N ASN A 111 20.92 9.62 -32.74
CA ASN A 111 21.10 8.16 -32.68
C ASN A 111 21.00 7.66 -31.24
N GLN A 112 21.62 8.37 -30.28
CA GLN A 112 21.51 8.02 -28.86
C GLN A 112 20.09 8.15 -28.33
N TRP A 113 19.36 9.18 -28.75
CA TRP A 113 17.96 9.36 -28.37
C TRP A 113 17.07 8.22 -28.89
N LEU A 114 17.26 7.79 -30.14
CA LEU A 114 16.52 6.66 -30.71
C LEU A 114 16.80 5.34 -29.97
N ILE A 115 18.07 5.07 -29.62
CA ILE A 115 18.44 3.89 -28.83
C ILE A 115 17.78 3.94 -27.45
N SER A 116 17.85 5.10 -26.78
CA SER A 116 17.22 5.28 -25.48
C SER A 116 15.69 5.11 -25.57
N ASN A 117 15.06 5.57 -26.65
CA ASN A 117 13.63 5.38 -26.85
C ASN A 117 13.28 3.90 -27.03
N ASP A 118 14.04 3.16 -27.84
CA ASP A 118 13.85 1.71 -28.01
C ASP A 118 14.03 0.94 -26.68
N GLN A 119 15.03 1.32 -25.87
CA GLN A 119 15.22 0.76 -24.53
C GLN A 119 14.04 1.04 -23.58
N LEU A 120 13.47 2.26 -23.65
CA LEU A 120 12.28 2.62 -22.88
C LEU A 120 11.07 1.83 -23.35
N GLU A 121 10.87 1.67 -24.66
CA GLU A 121 9.79 0.85 -25.23
C GLU A 121 9.90 -0.62 -24.82
N GLN A 122 11.12 -1.19 -24.79
CA GLN A 122 11.36 -2.55 -24.30
C GLN A 122 11.06 -2.68 -22.80
N THR A 123 11.46 -1.70 -22.00
CA THR A 123 11.18 -1.67 -20.56
C THR A 123 9.67 -1.59 -20.31
N LEU A 124 8.97 -0.74 -21.05
CA LEU A 124 7.53 -0.59 -20.99
C LEU A 124 6.84 -1.93 -21.32
N LYS A 125 7.18 -2.56 -22.44
CA LYS A 125 6.62 -3.87 -22.83
C LYS A 125 6.85 -4.94 -21.77
N ARG A 126 8.02 -4.94 -21.12
CA ARG A 126 8.31 -5.87 -20.01
C ARG A 126 7.39 -5.63 -18.82
N LEU A 127 7.22 -4.37 -18.42
CA LEU A 127 6.35 -4.01 -17.30
C LEU A 127 4.88 -4.31 -17.60
N GLU A 128 4.41 -4.09 -18.84
CA GLU A 128 3.05 -4.48 -19.25
C GLU A 128 2.84 -5.99 -19.17
N LEU A 129 3.82 -6.79 -19.59
CA LEU A 129 3.76 -8.25 -19.48
C LEU A 129 3.76 -8.71 -18.03
N GLU A 130 4.62 -8.12 -17.18
CA GLU A 130 4.65 -8.42 -15.74
C GLU A 130 3.31 -8.09 -15.07
N LEU A 131 2.70 -6.96 -15.43
CA LEU A 131 1.39 -6.55 -14.94
C LEU A 131 0.29 -7.51 -15.38
N GLU A 132 0.28 -7.91 -16.66
CA GLU A 132 -0.70 -8.86 -17.19
C GLU A 132 -0.58 -10.23 -16.51
N ASN A 133 0.65 -10.75 -16.34
CA ASN A 133 0.88 -12.00 -15.63
C ASN A 133 0.40 -11.91 -14.17
N SER A 134 0.70 -10.81 -13.47
CA SER A 134 0.26 -10.61 -12.09
C SER A 134 -1.27 -10.53 -11.99
N ASN A 135 -1.94 -9.88 -12.96
CA ASN A 135 -3.39 -9.84 -13.00
C ASN A 135 -3.99 -11.23 -13.25
N GLN A 136 -3.41 -12.03 -14.15
CA GLN A 136 -3.87 -13.40 -14.39
C GLN A 136 -3.70 -14.28 -13.15
N GLU A 137 -2.59 -14.15 -12.43
CA GLU A 137 -2.38 -14.83 -11.14
C GLU A 137 -3.41 -14.39 -10.09
N LEU A 138 -3.69 -13.09 -9.99
CA LEU A 138 -4.71 -12.56 -9.09
C LEU A 138 -6.10 -13.10 -9.44
N GLU A 139 -6.48 -13.09 -10.72
CA GLU A 139 -7.76 -13.63 -11.19
C GLU A 139 -7.88 -15.12 -10.90
N GLN A 140 -6.82 -15.90 -11.13
CA GLN A 140 -6.80 -17.33 -10.81
C GLN A 140 -7.03 -17.56 -9.31
N ILE A 141 -6.26 -16.89 -8.44
CA ILE A 141 -6.41 -16.97 -6.99
C ILE A 141 -7.83 -16.58 -6.57
N ASN A 142 -8.38 -15.56 -7.21
CA ASN A 142 -9.70 -15.05 -6.89
C ASN A 142 -10.82 -16.02 -7.29
N ASN A 143 -10.69 -16.63 -8.47
CA ASN A 143 -11.59 -17.67 -8.96
C ASN A 143 -11.53 -18.92 -8.07
N ASP A 144 -10.32 -19.36 -7.70
CA ASP A 144 -10.13 -20.49 -6.79
C ASP A 144 -10.75 -20.19 -5.41
N ARG A 145 -10.55 -18.97 -4.89
CA ARG A 145 -11.18 -18.52 -3.64
C ARG A 145 -12.71 -18.54 -3.76
N GLN A 146 -13.27 -17.98 -4.83
CA GLN A 146 -14.71 -17.95 -5.05
C GLN A 146 -15.29 -19.38 -5.09
N LYS A 147 -14.66 -20.28 -5.85
CA LYS A 147 -15.08 -21.68 -5.94
C LYS A 147 -15.08 -22.37 -4.59
N ASN A 148 -13.99 -22.26 -3.82
CA ASN A 148 -13.89 -22.88 -2.50
C ASN A 148 -14.96 -22.36 -1.53
N GLN A 149 -15.30 -21.07 -1.59
CA GLN A 149 -16.34 -20.47 -0.74
C GLN A 149 -17.75 -20.90 -1.16
N LEU A 150 -18.02 -20.99 -2.48
CA LEU A 150 -19.30 -21.48 -3.00
C LEU A 150 -19.52 -22.97 -2.70
N ASP A 151 -18.48 -23.80 -2.80
CA ASP A 151 -18.55 -25.21 -2.42
C ASP A 151 -18.87 -25.34 -0.91
N SER A 152 -18.20 -24.54 -0.08
CA SER A 152 -18.42 -24.51 1.38
C SER A 152 -19.80 -23.97 1.75
N LYS A 153 -20.35 -23.02 1.00
CA LYS A 153 -21.69 -22.44 1.22
C LYS A 153 -22.76 -23.52 1.35
N THR A 154 -22.78 -24.50 0.43
CA THR A 154 -23.79 -25.57 0.45
C THR A 154 -23.73 -26.39 1.73
N THR A 155 -22.51 -26.68 2.21
CA THR A 155 -22.30 -27.41 3.47
C THR A 155 -22.70 -26.57 4.68
N LEU A 156 -22.43 -25.27 4.68
CA LEU A 156 -22.82 -24.34 5.75
C LEU A 156 -24.34 -24.20 5.84
N GLU A 157 -25.04 -24.02 4.71
CA GLU A 157 -26.50 -23.94 4.66
C GLU A 157 -27.16 -25.23 5.16
N TYR A 158 -26.61 -26.40 4.78
CA TYR A 158 -27.05 -27.70 5.28
C TYR A 158 -26.86 -27.82 6.80
N LEU A 159 -25.68 -27.46 7.31
CA LEU A 159 -25.38 -27.50 8.75
C LEU A 159 -26.24 -26.53 9.54
N GLN A 160 -26.48 -25.33 9.01
CA GLN A 160 -27.35 -24.32 9.62
C GLN A 160 -28.80 -24.82 9.70
N THR A 161 -29.33 -25.38 8.62
CA THR A 161 -30.71 -25.92 8.60
C THR A 161 -30.85 -27.07 9.59
N ARG A 162 -29.92 -28.03 9.57
CA ARG A 162 -29.91 -29.16 10.50
C ARG A 162 -29.77 -28.71 11.96
N TRP A 163 -28.99 -27.66 12.22
CA TRP A 163 -28.87 -27.07 13.55
C TRP A 163 -30.18 -26.42 14.00
N GLN A 164 -30.83 -25.63 13.13
CA GLN A 164 -32.13 -25.02 13.42
C GLN A 164 -33.21 -26.07 13.70
N GLU A 165 -33.26 -27.15 12.91
CA GLU A 165 -34.15 -28.29 13.15
C GLU A 165 -33.85 -28.99 14.47
N GLY A 166 -32.57 -29.21 14.80
CA GLY A 166 -32.16 -29.79 16.07
C GLY A 166 -32.61 -28.96 17.27
N VAL A 167 -32.39 -27.63 17.22
CA VAL A 167 -32.84 -26.70 18.27
C VAL A 167 -34.37 -26.70 18.36
N ARG A 168 -35.07 -26.65 17.23
CA ARG A 168 -36.53 -26.69 17.18
C ARG A 168 -37.07 -27.98 17.80
N ASN A 169 -36.52 -29.14 17.45
CA ASN A 169 -36.93 -30.43 17.99
C ASN A 169 -36.75 -30.49 19.52
N VAL A 170 -35.62 -29.97 20.03
CA VAL A 170 -35.38 -29.90 21.48
C VAL A 170 -36.43 -29.00 22.15
N ILE A 171 -36.77 -27.86 21.56
CA ILE A 171 -37.80 -26.96 22.10
C ILE A 171 -39.18 -27.64 22.07
N GLU A 172 -39.55 -28.27 20.96
CA GLU A 172 -40.84 -28.96 20.81
C GLU A 172 -41.01 -30.10 21.82
N VAL A 173 -39.95 -30.90 22.06
CA VAL A 173 -39.95 -31.95 23.08
C VAL A 173 -40.12 -31.37 24.48
N ASN A 174 -39.38 -30.32 24.83
CA ASN A 174 -39.52 -29.68 26.15
C ASN A 174 -40.91 -29.09 26.36
N VAL A 175 -41.51 -28.46 25.33
CA VAL A 175 -42.88 -27.94 25.41
C VAL A 175 -43.90 -29.07 25.57
N ALA A 176 -43.73 -30.20 24.88
CA ALA A 176 -44.60 -31.36 25.04
C ALA A 176 -44.51 -31.96 26.44
N CYS A 177 -43.30 -32.08 27.01
CA CYS A 177 -43.09 -32.52 28.39
C CYS A 177 -43.81 -31.61 29.39
N LEU A 178 -43.65 -30.28 29.29
CA LEU A 178 -44.32 -29.33 30.17
C LEU A 178 -45.85 -29.38 30.07
N LYS A 179 -46.39 -29.57 28.86
CA LYS A 179 -47.85 -29.75 28.66
C LYS A 179 -48.35 -31.03 29.34
N LEU A 180 -47.61 -32.13 29.22
CA LEU A 180 -47.95 -33.39 29.89
C LEU A 180 -47.92 -33.22 31.41
N GLU A 181 -46.90 -32.56 31.96
CA GLU A 181 -46.83 -32.25 33.40
C GLU A 181 -48.01 -31.39 33.87
N GLN A 182 -48.41 -30.38 33.09
CA GLN A 182 -49.56 -29.53 33.41
C GLN A 182 -50.87 -30.34 33.38
N GLN A 183 -51.07 -31.20 32.38
CA GLN A 183 -52.24 -32.07 32.31
C GLN A 183 -52.31 -32.99 33.53
N LEU A 184 -51.18 -33.61 33.90
CA LEU A 184 -51.09 -34.52 35.03
C LEU A 184 -51.40 -33.80 36.36
N ARG A 185 -50.95 -32.55 36.50
CA ARG A 185 -51.28 -31.69 37.64
C ARG A 185 -52.77 -31.33 37.67
N SER A 186 -53.36 -30.97 36.53
CA SER A 186 -54.81 -30.68 36.46
C SER A 186 -55.70 -31.88 36.73
N THR A 187 -55.25 -33.10 36.41
CA THR A 187 -55.99 -34.33 36.75
C THR A 187 -55.87 -34.72 38.22
N TYR A 188 -54.90 -34.15 38.96
CA TYR A 188 -54.70 -34.41 40.39
C TYR A 188 -55.43 -33.39 41.28
N ASP A 189 -55.68 -32.18 40.75
CA ASP A 189 -56.43 -31.11 41.43
C ASP A 189 -57.96 -31.18 41.17
N ALA A 190 -58.45 -32.22 40.47
CA ALA A 190 -59.87 -32.50 40.21
C ALA A 190 -60.31 -33.80 40.91
#